data_AF-A0AAN6G715-F1
#
_entry.id   AF-A0AAN6G715-F1
#
_cell.length_a   1.000
_cell.length_b   1.000
_cell.length_c   1.000
_cell.angle_alpha   90.00
_cell.angle_beta   90.00
_cell.angle_gamma   90.00
#
_symmetry.space_group_name_H-M   'P 1'
#
loop_
_entity.id
_entity.type
_entity.pdbx_description
1 polymer ?
#
loop_
_entity_poly.entity_id
_entity_poly.type
_entity_poly.pdbx_seq_one_letter_code
_entity_poly.pdbx_strand_id
1 'polypeptide(L)'
;MAVPRSRILDLMKVRAPTQTDCDALTRPPQVQCRIFSTIFNPANERLGNKVLRQRLRGPALAAYYPRRVATFKDLKALYPDAEMYDTEEEDRLEHIQISKSRGKGAPKKKRTAAESTRKGKKR
;
A
#
# COMPACT_ATOMS: atom_id res chain seq x y z
N MET A 1 71.19 -47.14 -30.13
CA MET A 1 69.83 -47.55 -29.70
C MET A 1 69.60 -47.09 -28.26
N ALA A 2 68.92 -45.96 -28.05
CA ALA A 2 68.30 -45.59 -26.78
C ALA A 2 67.30 -44.45 -27.04
N VAL A 3 66.02 -44.73 -26.81
CA VAL A 3 64.85 -43.92 -27.17
C VAL A 3 64.71 -42.72 -26.23
N PRO A 4 64.36 -41.50 -26.70
CA PRO A 4 64.06 -40.39 -25.81
C PRO A 4 62.77 -40.68 -25.03
N ARG A 5 62.83 -40.56 -23.71
CA ARG A 5 61.71 -40.69 -22.77
C ARG A 5 60.68 -39.61 -23.09
N SER A 6 59.75 -39.95 -23.97
CA SER A 6 58.63 -39.12 -24.37
C SER A 6 57.78 -38.79 -23.14
N ARG A 7 57.48 -37.50 -23.00
CA ARG A 7 56.64 -36.94 -21.93
C ARG A 7 55.23 -37.51 -22.04
N ILE A 8 54.99 -38.61 -21.34
CA ILE A 8 53.65 -39.21 -21.19
C ILE A 8 52.73 -38.33 -20.31
N LEU A 9 53.26 -37.30 -19.64
CA LEU A 9 52.47 -36.41 -18.78
C LEU A 9 51.91 -35.16 -19.48
N ASP A 10 52.19 -34.93 -20.77
CA ASP A 10 51.60 -33.80 -21.53
C ASP A 10 50.21 -34.11 -22.15
N LEU A 11 49.66 -35.30 -21.87
CA LEU A 11 48.34 -35.78 -22.34
C LEU A 11 47.26 -35.78 -21.25
N MET A 12 47.46 -35.06 -20.15
CA MET A 12 46.37 -34.61 -19.30
C MET A 12 46.26 -33.10 -19.44
N LYS A 13 45.83 -32.65 -20.64
CA LYS A 13 45.09 -31.38 -20.74
C LYS A 13 43.82 -31.60 -19.90
N VAL A 14 43.88 -31.27 -18.61
CA VAL A 14 42.70 -30.81 -17.89
C VAL A 14 42.26 -29.59 -18.67
N ARG A 15 41.32 -29.81 -19.60
CA ARG A 15 40.76 -28.76 -20.43
C ARG A 15 40.08 -27.81 -19.46
N ALA A 16 40.73 -26.68 -19.18
CA ALA A 16 40.07 -25.59 -18.50
C ALA A 16 38.80 -25.27 -19.29
N PRO A 17 37.62 -25.16 -18.65
CA PRO A 17 36.40 -24.86 -19.36
C PRO A 17 36.61 -23.55 -20.11
N THR A 18 36.59 -23.62 -21.44
CA THR A 18 36.56 -22.44 -22.30
C THR A 18 35.22 -21.73 -22.06
N GLN A 19 35.13 -20.42 -22.26
CA GLN A 19 33.91 -19.62 -21.99
C GLN A 19 32.61 -20.23 -22.58
N THR A 20 32.73 -21.04 -23.63
CA THR A 20 31.64 -21.77 -24.26
C THR A 20 31.03 -22.89 -23.41
N ASP A 21 31.75 -23.43 -22.43
CA ASP A 21 31.30 -24.55 -21.59
C ASP A 21 30.46 -24.08 -20.39
N CYS A 22 30.75 -22.89 -19.85
CA CYS A 22 29.89 -22.24 -18.84
C CYS A 22 28.55 -21.72 -19.41
N ASP A 23 28.50 -21.48 -20.73
CA ASP A 23 27.26 -21.12 -21.44
C ASP A 23 26.30 -22.32 -21.59
N ALA A 24 26.81 -23.55 -21.61
CA ALA A 24 26.00 -24.76 -21.79
C ALA A 24 25.11 -25.06 -20.56
N LEU A 25 25.60 -24.80 -19.34
CA LEU A 25 24.87 -25.03 -18.09
C LEU A 25 23.81 -23.95 -17.80
N THR A 26 23.98 -22.75 -18.38
CA THR A 26 23.04 -21.63 -18.22
C THR A 26 21.94 -21.60 -19.30
N ARG A 27 22.11 -22.34 -20.40
CA ARG A 27 21.14 -22.47 -21.51
C ARG A 27 19.74 -22.98 -21.09
N PRO A 28 19.60 -24.10 -20.36
CA PRO A 28 18.28 -24.61 -19.98
C PRO A 28 17.45 -23.62 -19.13
N PRO A 29 17.99 -23.00 -18.06
CA PRO A 29 17.22 -22.03 -17.28
C PRO A 29 16.94 -20.73 -18.06
N GLN A 30 17.83 -20.30 -18.97
CA GLN A 30 17.56 -19.16 -19.86
C GLN A 30 16.36 -19.42 -20.77
N VAL A 31 16.31 -20.60 -21.42
CA VAL A 31 15.21 -20.99 -22.32
C VAL A 31 13.90 -21.12 -21.55
N GLN A 32 13.94 -21.75 -20.38
CA GLN A 32 12.77 -21.85 -19.49
C GLN A 32 12.26 -20.46 -19.08
N CYS A 33 13.16 -19.55 -18.68
CA CYS A 33 12.79 -18.19 -18.31
C CYS A 33 12.13 -17.43 -19.47
N ARG A 34 12.62 -17.64 -20.71
CA ARG A 34 12.00 -17.07 -21.92
C ARG A 34 10.61 -17.64 -22.18
N ILE A 35 10.43 -18.95 -22.05
CA ILE A 35 9.12 -19.61 -22.25
C ILE A 35 8.09 -19.10 -21.24
N PHE A 36 8.47 -18.99 -19.96
CA PHE A 36 7.55 -18.62 -18.88
C PHE A 36 7.54 -17.13 -18.54
N SER A 37 8.17 -16.28 -19.37
CA SER A 37 8.31 -14.83 -19.10
C SER A 37 8.83 -14.51 -17.69
N THR A 38 9.75 -15.32 -17.18
CA THR A 38 10.38 -15.10 -15.87
C THR A 38 11.77 -14.48 -16.03
N ILE A 39 12.25 -13.81 -14.99
CA ILE A 39 13.52 -13.08 -15.01
C ILE A 39 14.67 -14.05 -14.72
N PHE A 40 15.64 -14.13 -15.64
CA PHE A 40 16.88 -14.89 -15.49
C PHE A 40 18.00 -13.99 -14.92
N ASN A 41 18.58 -14.34 -13.76
CA ASN A 41 19.62 -13.55 -13.07
C ASN A 41 20.86 -14.42 -12.76
N PRO A 42 21.80 -14.59 -13.70
CA PRO A 42 22.96 -15.46 -13.52
C PRO A 42 24.02 -14.87 -12.57
N ALA A 43 24.12 -13.55 -12.49
CA ALA A 43 25.10 -12.83 -11.65
C ALA A 43 24.63 -12.64 -10.19
N ASN A 44 23.42 -13.10 -9.85
CA ASN A 44 22.81 -12.95 -8.53
C ASN A 44 22.77 -11.50 -8.02
N GLU A 45 22.55 -10.55 -8.93
CA GLU A 45 22.47 -9.14 -8.60
C GLU A 45 21.16 -8.77 -7.88
N ARG A 46 21.17 -7.69 -7.09
CA ARG A 46 20.01 -7.22 -6.31
C ARG A 46 19.12 -6.29 -7.14
N LEU A 47 18.31 -6.87 -8.02
CA LEU A 47 17.44 -6.14 -8.95
C LEU A 47 16.12 -5.59 -8.35
N GLY A 48 15.85 -5.80 -7.05
CA GLY A 48 14.62 -5.31 -6.41
C GLY A 48 13.33 -6.08 -6.74
N ASN A 49 13.40 -7.17 -7.51
CA ASN A 49 12.25 -8.02 -7.90
C ASN A 49 11.43 -8.54 -6.71
N LYS A 50 12.03 -8.64 -5.51
CA LYS A 50 11.31 -8.98 -4.27
C LYS A 50 10.20 -7.98 -3.95
N VAL A 51 10.43 -6.68 -4.17
CA VAL A 51 9.46 -5.63 -3.89
C VAL A 51 8.31 -5.67 -4.90
N LEU A 52 8.64 -5.82 -6.19
CA LEU A 52 7.63 -5.87 -7.26
C LEU A 52 6.74 -7.12 -7.20
N ARG A 53 7.28 -8.26 -6.74
CA ARG A 53 6.53 -9.51 -6.56
C ARG A 53 5.63 -9.50 -5.32
N GLN A 54 5.81 -8.54 -4.41
CA GLN A 54 4.92 -8.44 -3.25
C GLN A 54 3.52 -8.03 -3.71
N ARG A 55 2.52 -8.79 -3.28
CA ARG A 55 1.12 -8.42 -3.52
C ARG A 55 0.79 -7.13 -2.76
N LEU A 56 0.18 -6.19 -3.44
CA LEU A 56 -0.27 -4.93 -2.87
C LEU A 56 -1.34 -5.18 -1.80
N ARG A 57 -1.19 -4.56 -0.61
CA ARG A 57 -2.13 -4.69 0.52
C ARG A 57 -3.12 -3.53 0.64
N GLY A 58 -3.00 -2.52 -0.23
CA GLY A 58 -3.83 -1.31 -0.24
C GLY A 58 -5.33 -1.55 -0.09
N PRO A 59 -5.99 -2.41 -0.91
CA PRO A 59 -7.43 -2.61 -0.80
C PRO A 59 -7.86 -3.22 0.54
N ALA A 60 -7.05 -4.13 1.11
CA ALA A 60 -7.33 -4.73 2.41
C ALA A 60 -7.24 -3.68 3.54
N LEU A 61 -6.26 -2.78 3.49
CA LEU A 61 -6.09 -1.72 4.48
C LEU A 61 -7.17 -0.63 4.35
N ALA A 62 -7.53 -0.25 3.13
CA ALA A 62 -8.58 0.73 2.89
C ALA A 62 -9.96 0.26 3.38
N ALA A 63 -10.21 -1.04 3.38
CA ALA A 63 -11.45 -1.66 3.84
C ALA A 63 -11.51 -1.87 5.37
N TYR A 64 -10.56 -1.33 6.15
CA TYR A 64 -10.51 -1.54 7.61
C TYR A 64 -11.78 -1.06 8.32
N TYR A 65 -12.26 0.13 7.97
CA TYR A 65 -13.57 0.59 8.41
C TYR A 65 -14.62 0.26 7.36
N PRO A 66 -15.78 -0.31 7.76
CA PRO A 66 -16.85 -0.62 6.82
C PRO A 66 -17.34 0.66 6.15
N ARG A 67 -17.67 0.56 4.85
CA ARG A 67 -18.28 1.67 4.13
C ARG A 67 -19.64 1.98 4.75
N ARG A 68 -19.98 3.27 4.84
CA ARG A 68 -21.33 3.70 5.22
C ARG A 68 -22.29 3.30 4.10
N VAL A 69 -23.24 2.40 4.41
CA VAL A 69 -24.14 1.79 3.42
C VAL A 69 -25.49 2.52 3.31
N ALA A 70 -26.15 2.78 4.43
CA ALA A 70 -27.41 3.52 4.47
C ALA A 70 -27.39 4.45 5.67
N THR A 71 -27.69 5.72 5.44
CA THR A 71 -27.88 6.71 6.50
C THR A 71 -29.35 7.12 6.57
N PHE A 72 -29.78 7.69 7.70
CA PHE A 72 -31.15 8.18 7.85
C PHE A 72 -31.54 9.22 6.79
N LYS A 73 -30.54 10.00 6.31
CA LYS A 73 -30.73 10.96 5.21
C LYS A 73 -31.09 10.26 3.90
N ASP A 74 -30.47 9.12 3.62
CA ASP A 74 -30.75 8.34 2.43
C ASP A 74 -32.17 7.75 2.50
N LEU A 75 -32.59 7.27 3.68
CA LEU A 75 -33.96 6.79 3.91
C LEU A 75 -35.01 7.89 3.68
N LYS A 76 -34.77 9.09 4.20
CA LYS A 76 -35.67 10.23 4.00
C LYS A 76 -35.75 10.68 2.54
N ALA A 77 -34.66 10.55 1.78
CA ALA A 77 -34.65 10.85 0.34
C ALA A 77 -35.42 9.79 -0.47
N LEU A 78 -35.41 8.52 -0.04
CA LEU A 78 -36.11 7.43 -0.71
C LEU A 78 -37.64 7.48 -0.49
N TYR A 79 -38.09 7.97 0.67
CA TYR A 79 -39.49 8.01 1.05
C TYR A 79 -39.90 9.43 1.49
N PRO A 80 -40.06 10.37 0.54
CA PRO A 80 -40.40 11.76 0.87
C PRO A 80 -41.79 11.92 1.49
N ASP A 81 -42.73 11.02 1.18
CA ASP A 81 -44.10 11.06 1.70
C ASP A 81 -44.22 10.48 3.12
N ALA A 82 -43.19 9.77 3.58
CA ALA A 82 -43.16 9.21 4.93
C ALA A 82 -42.52 10.20 5.89
N GLU A 83 -43.27 10.59 6.91
CA GLU A 83 -42.77 11.47 7.96
C GLU A 83 -41.91 10.66 8.94
N MET A 84 -40.59 10.73 8.76
CA MET A 84 -39.60 10.06 9.61
C MET A 84 -38.79 11.06 10.42
N TYR A 85 -38.57 10.71 11.69
CA TYR A 85 -37.86 11.49 12.69
C TYR A 85 -36.66 10.71 13.25
N ASP A 86 -35.52 11.38 13.42
CA ASP A 86 -34.29 10.79 13.97
C ASP A 86 -34.18 11.19 15.45
N THR A 87 -34.53 10.26 16.34
CA THR A 87 -34.65 10.52 17.78
C THR A 87 -33.34 11.03 18.39
N GLU A 88 -32.19 10.51 17.97
CA GLU A 88 -30.90 10.93 18.51
C GLU A 88 -30.55 12.37 18.11
N GLU A 89 -30.90 12.77 16.88
CA GLU A 89 -30.69 14.13 16.41
C GLU A 89 -31.67 15.11 17.06
N GLU A 90 -32.92 14.70 17.30
CA GLU A 90 -33.91 15.50 18.03
C GLU A 90 -33.47 15.78 19.46
N ASP A 91 -33.07 14.74 20.20
CA ASP A 91 -32.54 14.87 21.56
C ASP A 91 -31.33 15.82 21.59
N ARG A 92 -30.45 15.73 20.58
CA ARG A 92 -29.29 16.62 20.43
C ARG A 92 -29.75 18.08 20.24
N LEU A 93 -30.77 18.31 19.42
CA LEU A 93 -31.31 19.65 19.16
C LEU A 93 -32.00 20.23 20.39
N GLU A 94 -32.79 19.43 21.11
CA GLU A 94 -33.41 19.82 22.38
C GLU A 94 -32.36 20.18 23.43
N HIS A 95 -31.32 19.35 23.59
CA HIS A 95 -30.22 19.63 24.51
C HIS A 95 -29.51 20.96 24.19
N ILE A 96 -29.34 21.27 22.90
CA ILE A 96 -28.79 22.56 22.45
C ILE A 96 -29.73 23.71 22.81
N GLN A 97 -31.04 23.56 22.63
CA GLN A 97 -32.03 24.59 22.97
C GLN A 97 -32.06 24.86 24.47
N ILE A 98 -32.06 23.83 25.31
CA ILE A 98 -32.00 23.94 26.78
C ILE A 98 -30.69 24.60 27.22
N SER A 99 -29.57 24.25 26.59
CA SER A 99 -28.28 24.88 26.91
C SER A 99 -28.28 26.38 26.57
N LYS A 100 -28.86 26.76 25.42
CA LYS A 100 -28.99 28.16 25.01
C LYS A 100 -29.91 28.96 25.93
N SER A 101 -31.06 28.41 26.34
CA SER A 101 -31.99 29.11 27.25
C SER A 101 -31.36 29.39 28.62
N ARG A 102 -30.47 28.50 29.09
CA ARG A 102 -29.71 28.67 30.34
C ARG A 102 -28.49 29.59 30.19
N GLY A 103 -28.22 30.15 29.01
CA GLY A 103 -27.00 30.93 28.75
C GLY A 103 -25.71 30.08 28.74
N LYS A 104 -25.84 28.75 28.72
CA LYS A 104 -24.74 27.77 28.65
C LYS A 104 -24.48 27.28 27.23
N GLY A 105 -25.04 27.96 26.23
CA GLY A 105 -24.79 27.66 24.83
C GLY A 105 -23.32 27.91 24.45
N ALA A 106 -22.84 27.19 23.44
CA ALA A 106 -21.51 27.40 22.91
C ALA A 106 -21.34 28.87 22.46
N PRO A 107 -20.21 29.53 22.80
CA PRO A 107 -19.95 30.90 22.38
C PRO A 107 -19.83 30.99 20.85
N LYS A 108 -20.05 32.19 20.31
CA LYS A 108 -19.94 32.42 18.86
C LYS A 108 -18.53 32.06 18.37
N LYS A 109 -18.45 31.15 17.40
CA LYS A 109 -17.19 30.79 16.74
C LYS A 109 -16.63 32.02 16.04
N LYS A 110 -15.40 32.40 16.40
CA LYS A 110 -14.66 33.51 15.78
C LYS A 110 -14.23 33.10 14.38
N ARG A 111 -14.47 33.93 13.38
CA ARG A 111 -14.16 33.62 11.97
C ARG A 111 -12.97 34.39 11.43
N THR A 112 -12.62 35.53 12.03
CA THR A 112 -11.51 36.38 11.59
C THR A 112 -10.47 36.58 12.70
N ALA A 113 -9.24 36.92 12.32
CA ALA A 113 -8.15 37.20 13.26
C ALA A 113 -8.43 38.45 14.12
N ALA A 114 -9.16 39.45 13.58
CA ALA A 114 -9.56 40.63 14.33
C ALA A 114 -10.57 40.31 15.46
N GLU A 115 -11.39 39.26 15.29
CA GLU A 115 -12.31 38.78 16.34
C GLU A 115 -11.57 37.96 17.42
N SER A 116 -10.45 37.29 17.08
CA SER A 116 -9.70 36.41 17.99
C SER A 116 -8.99 37.15 19.10
N THR A 117 -8.47 38.34 18.82
CA THR A 117 -7.66 39.17 19.73
C THR A 117 -8.45 40.00 20.73
N ARG A 118 -9.77 40.18 20.55
CA ARG A 118 -10.64 40.79 21.58
C ARG A 118 -10.84 39.80 22.74
N LYS A 119 -9.87 39.79 23.66
CA LYS A 119 -10.02 39.25 25.02
C LYS A 119 -10.59 40.40 25.87
N GLY A 120 -11.91 40.55 25.89
CA GLY A 120 -12.58 41.52 26.75
C GLY A 120 -12.26 41.21 28.21
N LYS A 121 -11.49 42.09 28.85
CA LYS A 121 -11.26 42.09 30.29
C LYS A 121 -12.62 42.34 30.96
N LYS A 122 -13.15 41.36 31.69
CA LYS A 122 -14.34 41.58 32.54
C LYS A 122 -13.97 42.67 33.56
N ARG A 123 -14.71 43.77 33.55
CA ARG A 123 -14.81 44.69 34.69
C ARG A 123 -15.69 44.07 35.76
#